data_AF-A0A430E1S4-F1
#
_entry.id   AF-A0A430E1S4-F1
#
_cell.length_a   1.000
_cell.length_b   1.000
_cell.length_c   1.000
_cell.angle_alpha   90.00
_cell.angle_beta   90.00
_cell.angle_gamma   90.00
#
_symmetry.space_group_name_H-M   'P 1'
#
loop_
_entity.id
_entity.type
_entity.pdbx_description
1 polymer ?
#
loop_
_entity_poly.entity_id
_entity_poly.type
_entity_poly.pdbx_seq_one_letter_code
_entity_poly.pdbx_strand_id
1 'polypeptide(L)'
;MAFDKNEAQIAAALSISVPTLKKHYFRELAAKLEARQRVEGKLLGALMKEVDAGNVSAIDKVFKRLDRHDLARGIQPPTATKPAKAKPLGKKAQAEIDAHDNSGEGRWGSLLN
;
A
#
# COMPACT_ATOMS: atom_id res chain seq x y z
N MET A 1 -21.96 -21.51 -9.47
CA MET A 1 -21.21 -20.52 -10.28
C MET A 1 -19.72 -20.69 -10.04
N ALA A 2 -18.93 -20.88 -11.09
CA ALA A 2 -17.51 -21.22 -11.02
C ALA A 2 -16.62 -19.95 -10.92
N PHE A 3 -16.80 -19.14 -9.87
CA PHE A 3 -16.19 -17.81 -9.78
C PHE A 3 -14.65 -17.82 -9.76
N ASP A 4 -14.03 -18.85 -9.18
CA ASP A 4 -12.57 -19.01 -9.07
C ASP A 4 -12.00 -20.21 -9.82
N LYS A 5 -12.80 -20.92 -10.63
CA LYS A 5 -12.25 -21.98 -11.47
C LYS A 5 -11.44 -21.40 -12.63
N ASN A 6 -10.23 -21.91 -12.82
CA ASN A 6 -9.38 -21.60 -13.97
C ASN A 6 -10.03 -22.15 -15.26
N GLU A 7 -9.76 -21.54 -16.42
CA GLU A 7 -10.27 -21.97 -17.73
C GLU A 7 -9.99 -23.45 -17.99
N ALA A 8 -8.83 -23.96 -17.55
CA ALA A 8 -8.49 -25.38 -17.62
C ALA A 8 -9.45 -26.27 -16.83
N GLN A 9 -9.88 -25.85 -15.64
CA GLN A 9 -10.83 -26.60 -14.82
C GLN A 9 -12.25 -26.54 -15.40
N ILE A 10 -12.60 -25.45 -16.07
CA ILE A 10 -13.88 -25.30 -16.77
C ILE A 10 -13.90 -26.21 -18.01
N ALA A 11 -12.80 -26.21 -18.79
CA ALA A 11 -12.64 -27.07 -19.94
C ALA A 11 -12.70 -28.55 -19.54
N ALA A 12 -12.01 -28.94 -18.46
CA ALA A 12 -12.04 -30.30 -17.92
C ALA A 12 -13.45 -30.73 -17.48
N ALA A 13 -14.19 -29.84 -16.80
CA ALA A 13 -15.56 -30.12 -16.35
C ALA A 13 -16.56 -30.29 -17.51
N LEU A 14 -16.30 -29.62 -18.64
CA LEU A 14 -17.09 -29.72 -19.86
C LEU A 14 -16.55 -30.78 -20.83
N SER A 15 -15.48 -31.50 -20.45
CA SER A 15 -14.80 -32.49 -21.29
C SER A 15 -14.37 -31.95 -22.67
N ILE A 16 -13.93 -30.69 -22.73
CA ILE A 16 -13.44 -30.03 -23.95
C ILE A 16 -12.01 -29.52 -23.78
N SER A 17 -11.38 -29.17 -24.89
CA SER A 17 -10.07 -28.51 -24.87
C SER A 17 -10.19 -27.01 -24.52
N VAL A 18 -9.14 -26.43 -23.94
CA VAL A 18 -9.08 -24.97 -23.65
C VAL A 18 -9.22 -24.12 -24.93
N PRO A 19 -8.60 -24.46 -26.07
CA PRO A 19 -8.84 -23.75 -27.34
C PRO A 19 -10.32 -23.76 -27.76
N THR A 20 -11.01 -24.88 -27.59
CA THR A 20 -12.45 -25.02 -27.90
C THR A 20 -13.29 -24.12 -26.99
N LEU A 21 -12.97 -24.08 -25.68
CA LEU A 21 -13.64 -23.20 -24.71
C LEU A 21 -13.50 -21.72 -25.13
N LYS A 22 -12.30 -21.28 -25.50
CA LYS A 22 -12.05 -19.90 -25.93
C LYS A 22 -12.75 -19.53 -27.23
N LYS A 23 -12.84 -20.46 -28.18
CA LYS A 23 -13.43 -20.18 -29.51
C LYS A 23 -14.96 -20.15 -29.47
N HIS A 24 -15.59 -21.06 -28.73
CA HIS A 24 -17.04 -21.26 -28.80
C HIS A 24 -17.80 -20.71 -27.59
N TYR A 25 -17.14 -20.56 -26.44
CA TYR A 25 -17.76 -20.14 -25.18
C TYR A 25 -17.22 -18.81 -24.66
N PHE A 26 -16.62 -17.97 -25.52
CA PHE A 26 -16.11 -16.64 -25.13
C PHE A 26 -17.19 -15.74 -24.52
N ARG A 27 -18.44 -15.84 -24.98
CA ARG A 27 -19.59 -15.13 -24.41
C ARG A 27 -19.87 -15.54 -22.97
N GLU A 28 -19.81 -16.83 -22.66
CA GLU A 28 -20.00 -17.34 -21.30
C GLU A 28 -18.84 -16.92 -20.38
N LEU A 29 -17.61 -16.89 -20.90
CA LEU A 29 -16.46 -16.37 -20.18
C LEU A 29 -16.62 -14.86 -19.88
N ALA A 30 -17.12 -14.08 -20.83
CA ALA A 30 -17.43 -12.66 -20.62
C ALA A 30 -18.56 -12.48 -19.59
N ALA A 31 -19.62 -13.28 -19.66
CA ALA A 31 -20.72 -13.27 -18.70
C ALA A 31 -20.25 -13.62 -17.27
N LYS A 32 -19.27 -14.53 -17.13
CA LYS A 32 -18.63 -14.83 -15.83
C LYS A 32 -17.91 -13.60 -15.26
N LEU A 33 -17.16 -12.86 -16.09
CA LEU A 33 -16.47 -11.65 -15.66
C LEU A 33 -17.48 -10.59 -15.21
N GLU A 34 -18.52 -10.38 -16.01
CA GLU A 34 -19.60 -9.46 -15.67
C GLU A 34 -20.31 -9.85 -14.36
N ALA A 35 -20.62 -11.14 -14.18
CA ALA A 35 -21.22 -11.64 -12.95
C ALA A 35 -20.32 -11.40 -11.73
N ARG A 36 -19.00 -11.60 -11.87
CA ARG A 36 -18.02 -11.30 -10.81
C ARG A 36 -18.02 -9.80 -10.48
N GLN A 37 -17.96 -8.93 -11.48
CA GLN A 37 -17.98 -7.48 -11.30
C GLN A 37 -19.28 -7.00 -10.63
N ARG A 38 -20.43 -7.55 -11.01
CA ARG A 38 -21.73 -7.24 -10.39
C ARG A 38 -21.75 -7.63 -8.91
N VAL A 39 -21.26 -8.81 -8.56
CA VAL A 39 -21.18 -9.26 -7.16
C VAL A 39 -20.20 -8.38 -6.37
N GLU A 40 -19.03 -8.11 -6.94
CA GLU A 40 -18.03 -7.24 -6.32
C GLU A 40 -18.56 -5.84 -6.08
N GLY A 41 -19.25 -5.23 -7.06
CA GLY A 41 -19.89 -3.93 -6.90
C GLY A 41 -20.94 -3.91 -5.78
N LYS A 42 -21.75 -4.97 -5.65
CA LYS A 42 -22.72 -5.09 -4.53
C LYS A 42 -22.02 -5.17 -3.17
N LEU A 43 -20.95 -5.96 -3.07
CA LEU A 43 -20.18 -6.10 -1.83
C LEU A 43 -19.47 -4.80 -1.45
N LEU A 44 -18.89 -4.08 -2.41
CA LEU A 44 -18.27 -2.79 -2.19
C LEU A 44 -19.30 -1.74 -1.76
N GLY A 45 -20.49 -1.73 -2.39
CA GLY A 45 -21.57 -0.85 -1.97
C GLY A 45 -22.05 -1.11 -0.55
N ALA A 46 -22.19 -2.39 -0.16
CA ALA A 46 -22.52 -2.75 1.22
C ALA A 46 -21.41 -2.36 2.20
N LEU A 47 -20.14 -2.58 1.83
CA LEU A 47 -18.99 -2.21 2.64
C LEU A 47 -18.92 -0.69 2.86
N MET A 48 -19.21 0.11 1.83
CA MET A 48 -19.20 1.56 1.96
C MET A 48 -20.30 2.06 2.91
N LYS A 49 -21.49 1.44 2.88
CA LYS A 49 -22.55 1.78 3.85
C LYS A 49 -22.12 1.53 5.30
N GLU A 50 -21.36 0.46 5.55
CA GLU A 50 -20.80 0.18 6.88
C GLU A 50 -19.71 1.19 7.26
N VAL A 51 -18.93 1.68 6.28
CA VAL A 51 -17.98 2.78 6.50
C VAL A 51 -18.71 4.05 6.90
N ASP A 52 -19.79 4.42 6.19
CA ASP A 52 -20.61 5.59 6.50
C ASP A 52 -21.27 5.47 7.88
N ALA A 53 -21.59 4.25 8.31
CA ALA A 53 -22.09 3.94 9.65
C ALA A 53 -21.01 3.97 10.75
N GLY A 54 -19.74 4.22 10.40
CA GLY A 54 -18.63 4.32 11.35
C GLY A 54 -18.04 2.98 11.79
N ASN A 55 -18.30 1.89 11.07
CA ASN A 55 -17.72 0.59 11.38
C ASN A 55 -16.21 0.58 11.11
N VAL A 56 -15.41 0.64 12.16
CA VAL A 56 -13.93 0.66 12.11
C VAL A 56 -13.35 -0.52 11.34
N SER A 57 -13.98 -1.71 11.43
CA SER A 57 -13.54 -2.88 10.67
C SER A 57 -13.80 -2.75 9.17
N ALA A 58 -14.86 -2.05 8.77
CA ALA A 58 -15.13 -1.75 7.36
C ALA A 58 -14.13 -0.73 6.82
N ILE A 59 -13.84 0.31 7.62
CA ILE A 59 -12.86 1.36 7.30
C ILE A 59 -11.47 0.75 7.07
N ASP A 60 -10.99 -0.10 7.98
CA ASP A 60 -9.70 -0.80 7.85
C ASP A 60 -9.64 -1.67 6.57
N LYS A 61 -10.73 -2.38 6.24
CA LYS A 61 -10.81 -3.19 5.01
C LYS A 61 -10.73 -2.34 3.74
N VAL A 62 -11.34 -1.16 3.75
CA VAL A 62 -11.24 -0.22 2.61
C VAL A 62 -9.82 0.29 2.47
N PHE A 63 -9.15 0.70 3.57
CA PHE A 63 -7.75 1.12 3.53
C PHE A 63 -6.82 0.03 3.00
N LYS A 64 -6.92 -1.20 3.52
CA LYS A 64 -6.13 -2.34 3.02
C LYS A 64 -6.33 -2.60 1.53
N ARG A 65 -7.53 -2.32 1.02
CA ARG A 65 -7.85 -2.48 -0.40
C ARG A 65 -7.23 -1.37 -1.25
N LEU A 66 -7.22 -0.13 -0.76
CA LEU A 66 -6.51 1.00 -1.39
C LEU A 66 -5.01 0.74 -1.42
N ASP A 67 -4.41 0.34 -0.30
CA ASP A 67 -2.98 0.01 -0.23
C ASP A 67 -2.59 -1.07 -1.24
N ARG A 68 -3.40 -2.12 -1.36
CA ARG A 68 -3.17 -3.19 -2.35
C ARG A 68 -3.26 -2.68 -3.79
N HIS A 69 -4.17 -1.75 -4.06
CA HIS A 69 -4.30 -1.14 -5.37
C HIS A 69 -3.09 -0.26 -5.71
N ASP A 70 -2.61 0.53 -4.75
CA ASP A 70 -1.46 1.41 -4.92
C ASP A 70 -0.16 0.61 -5.12
N LEU A 71 0.01 -0.46 -4.35
CA LEU A 71 1.08 -1.45 -4.55
C LEU A 71 1.05 -2.06 -5.96
N ALA A 72 -0.13 -2.47 -6.43
CA ALA A 72 -0.29 -3.03 -7.77
C ALA A 72 0.02 -2.02 -8.89
N ARG A 73 -0.16 -0.71 -8.61
CA ARG A 73 0.17 0.38 -9.54
C ARG A 73 1.60 0.91 -9.39
N GLY A 74 2.39 0.38 -8.46
CA GLY A 74 3.74 0.88 -8.18
C GLY A 74 3.74 2.31 -7.62
N ILE A 75 2.63 2.75 -7.02
CA ILE A 75 2.56 4.04 -6.33
C ILE A 75 3.26 3.82 -4.98
N GLN A 76 4.52 4.25 -4.89
CA GLN A 76 5.22 4.28 -3.62
C GLN A 76 4.56 5.33 -2.71
N PRO A 77 4.18 5.00 -1.47
CA PRO A 77 3.81 6.04 -0.52
C PRO A 77 5.00 7.00 -0.39
N PRO A 78 4.75 8.31 -0.23
CA PRO A 78 5.82 9.28 -0.04
C PRO A 78 6.68 8.78 1.13
N THR A 79 7.92 8.39 0.84
CA THR A 79 8.85 7.97 1.89
C THR A 79 8.96 9.16 2.81
N ALA A 80 8.50 9.02 4.07
CA ALA A 80 8.80 10.00 5.09
C ALA A 80 10.31 10.19 5.04
N THR A 81 10.74 11.39 4.65
CA THR A 81 12.15 11.73 4.50
C THR A 81 12.76 11.55 5.88
N LYS A 82 13.33 10.36 6.11
CA LYS A 82 13.99 10.06 7.37
C LYS A 82 15.08 11.12 7.49
N PRO A 83 15.08 11.98 8.53
CA PRO A 83 16.07 13.03 8.63
C PRO A 83 17.43 12.35 8.50
N ALA A 84 18.22 12.82 7.53
CA ALA A 84 19.53 12.26 7.26
C ALA A 84 20.29 12.26 8.59
N LYS A 85 20.65 11.09 9.10
CA LYS A 85 21.48 11.01 10.31
C LYS A 85 22.75 11.79 10.00
N ALA A 86 22.96 12.88 10.73
CA ALA A 86 24.14 13.72 10.58
C ALA A 86 25.38 12.82 10.65
N LYS A 87 26.24 12.94 9.64
CA LYS A 87 27.47 12.16 9.53
C LYS A 87 28.30 12.50 10.77
N PRO A 88 28.79 11.51 11.57
CA PRO A 88 29.53 11.81 12.78
C PRO A 88 30.77 12.62 12.40
N LEU A 89 30.84 13.86 12.88
CA LEU A 89 31.99 14.73 12.69
C LEU A 89 33.18 14.11 13.42
N GLY A 90 34.36 14.13 12.80
CA GLY A 90 35.58 13.65 13.44
C GLY A 90 35.83 14.43 14.73
N LYS A 91 36.38 13.77 15.76
CA LYS A 91 36.59 14.34 17.11
C LYS A 91 37.22 15.75 17.11
N LYS A 92 38.05 16.07 16.12
CA LYS A 92 38.68 17.39 15.95
C LYS A 92 37.69 18.48 15.57
N ALA A 93 36.81 18.20 14.60
CA ALA A 93 35.81 19.16 14.15
C ALA A 93 34.71 19.35 15.21
N GLN A 94 34.40 18.31 15.99
CA GLN A 94 33.50 18.45 17.14
C GLN A 94 34.09 19.35 18.22
N ALA A 95 35.39 19.22 18.51
CA ALA A 95 36.08 20.06 19.50
C ALA A 95 36.13 21.55 19.10
N GLU A 96 36.26 21.86 17.82
CA GLU A 96 36.21 23.25 17.32
C GLU A 96 34.82 23.86 17.46
N ILE A 97 33.76 23.08 17.18
CA ILE A 97 32.37 23.49 17.36
C ILE A 97 32.07 23.69 18.84
N ASP A 98 32.44 22.72 19.69
CA ASP A 98 32.23 22.80 21.14
C ASP A 98 32.99 23.99 21.76
N ALA A 99 34.19 24.32 21.25
CA ALA A 99 34.95 25.50 21.67
C ALA A 99 34.28 26.81 21.25
N HIS A 100 33.68 26.85 20.05
CA HIS A 100 32.96 28.01 19.57
C HIS A 100 31.63 28.20 20.34
N ASP A 101 30.90 27.13 20.65
CA ASP A 101 29.63 27.18 21.37
C ASP A 101 29.81 27.54 22.86
N ASN A 102 30.92 27.14 23.48
CA ASN A 102 31.20 27.37 24.90
C ASN A 102 31.85 28.74 25.19
N SER A 103 31.95 29.61 24.20
CA SER A 103 32.54 30.95 24.32
C SER A 103 31.58 32.01 24.89
N GLY A 104 30.31 31.66 25.15
CA GLY A 104 29.29 32.60 25.61
C GLY A 104 29.01 32.64 27.11
N GLU A 105 28.92 31.50 27.81
CA GLU A 105 28.30 31.48 29.16
C GLU A 105 28.95 30.44 30.08
N GLY A 106 30.27 30.46 30.17
CA GLY A 106 31.01 29.65 31.15
C GLY A 106 31.41 30.49 32.37
N ARG A 107 31.40 29.88 33.56
CA ARG A 107 31.89 30.41 34.86
C ARG A 107 33.20 31.23 34.76
N TRP A 108 34.05 30.95 33.78
CA TRP A 108 35.33 31.63 33.52
C TRP A 108 35.21 32.98 32.78
N GLY A 109 34.15 33.22 32.00
CA GLY A 109 33.91 34.50 31.33
C GLY A 109 33.58 35.64 32.29
N SER A 110 33.10 35.31 33.50
CA SER A 110 32.79 36.28 34.56
C SER A 110 34.02 36.89 35.26
N LEU A 111 35.24 36.40 34.97
CA LEU A 111 36.49 36.83 35.61
C LEU A 111 37.36 37.72 34.71
N LEU A 112 36.88 38.09 33.52
CA LEU A 112 37.59 38.92 32.53
C LEU A 112 37.01 40.35 32.39
N ASN A 113 36.21 40.80 33.35
CA ASN A 113 35.76 42.20 33.51
C ASN A 113 36.24 42.76 34.85
#